data_AF-A0A0R1QW71-F1
#
_entry.id   AF-A0A0R1QW71-F1
#
_cell.length_a   1.000
_cell.length_b   1.000
_cell.length_c   1.000
_cell.angle_alpha   90.00
_cell.angle_beta   90.00
_cell.angle_gamma   90.00
#
_symmetry.space_group_name_H-M   'P 1'
#
loop_
_entity.id
_entity.type
_entity.pdbx_description
1 polymer ?
#
loop_
_entity_poly.entity_id
_entity_poly.type
_entity_poly.pdbx_seq_one_letter_code
_entity_poly.pdbx_strand_id
1 'polypeptide(L)'
;MSRPGKFAKSSRIKQLRQFKRRKQQQAGTTIAWEQVTDFLLGRYQLTQGRQLPPVVAATVQRFMSEWLTTAQAAGPDQVQWSLTALTPVTLKRIGNQVPWQFYAVLLGQAARWQHFLRKEGPAMPLSPRRQIIEPLDAAAWAQVVAQQLALNLLTVTAAPITAAQRERLVTSLLTNDTVNWTAVSALFSPLGFQNTADQQGDTYQWLNDLQALTISDFHD
;
A
#
# COMPACT_ATOMS: atom_id res chain seq x y z
N MET A 1 -11.21 44.48 -51.62
CA MET A 1 -10.07 44.14 -50.74
C MET A 1 -10.61 43.61 -49.43
N SER A 2 -10.52 42.29 -49.24
CA SER A 2 -11.23 41.54 -48.21
C SER A 2 -10.37 41.41 -46.94
N ARG A 3 -10.89 41.87 -45.80
CA ARG A 3 -10.23 41.77 -44.49
C ARG A 3 -10.01 40.29 -44.11
N PRO A 4 -8.78 39.82 -43.84
CA PRO A 4 -8.55 38.47 -43.34
C PRO A 4 -9.01 38.36 -41.88
N GLY A 5 -9.80 37.32 -41.58
CA GLY A 5 -10.67 37.25 -40.41
C GLY A 5 -10.06 36.64 -39.14
N LYS A 6 -10.75 36.91 -38.03
CA LYS A 6 -10.53 36.41 -36.66
C LYS A 6 -10.81 34.91 -36.48
N PHE A 7 -10.44 34.04 -37.43
CA PHE A 7 -10.75 32.60 -37.38
C PHE A 7 -9.76 31.75 -36.57
N ALA A 8 -8.54 32.26 -36.31
CA ALA A 8 -7.52 31.50 -35.58
C ALA A 8 -7.77 31.35 -34.06
N LYS A 9 -8.62 32.21 -33.45
CA LYS A 9 -8.92 32.14 -32.01
C LYS A 9 -10.09 31.21 -31.66
N SER A 10 -11.02 30.97 -32.58
CA SER A 10 -12.19 30.11 -32.31
C SER A 10 -11.88 28.61 -32.46
N SER A 11 -10.93 28.24 -33.33
CA SER A 11 -10.47 26.85 -33.51
C SER A 11 -9.78 26.32 -32.25
N ARG A 12 -8.89 27.12 -31.62
CA ARG A 12 -8.15 26.76 -30.40
C ARG A 12 -9.08 26.54 -29.21
N ILE A 13 -10.13 27.35 -29.07
CA ILE A 13 -11.16 27.18 -28.02
C ILE A 13 -12.03 25.93 -28.29
N LYS A 14 -12.39 25.66 -29.55
CA LYS A 14 -13.13 24.44 -29.92
C LYS A 14 -12.31 23.17 -29.68
N GLN A 15 -11.01 23.18 -29.97
CA GLN A 15 -10.10 22.08 -29.69
C GLN A 15 -9.98 21.81 -28.18
N LEU A 16 -9.85 22.85 -27.36
CA LEU A 16 -9.85 22.74 -25.90
C LEU A 16 -11.17 22.17 -25.35
N ARG A 17 -12.32 22.60 -25.90
CA ARG A 17 -13.64 22.04 -25.52
C ARG A 17 -13.80 20.58 -25.95
N GLN A 18 -13.32 20.21 -27.14
CA GLN A 18 -13.30 18.81 -27.58
C GLN A 18 -12.39 17.94 -26.71
N PHE A 19 -11.24 18.46 -26.28
CA PHE A 19 -10.35 17.74 -25.37
C PHE A 19 -11.00 17.52 -24.00
N LYS A 20 -11.68 18.53 -23.45
CA LYS A 20 -12.48 18.40 -22.22
C LYS A 20 -13.66 17.42 -22.39
N ARG A 21 -14.33 17.42 -23.54
CA ARG A 21 -15.44 16.52 -23.85
C ARG A 21 -14.99 15.08 -24.05
N ARG A 22 -13.83 14.84 -24.67
CA ARG A 22 -13.21 13.51 -24.77
C ARG A 22 -12.73 13.00 -23.40
N LYS A 23 -12.19 13.88 -22.55
CA LYS A 23 -11.86 13.56 -21.15
C LYS A 23 -13.10 13.23 -20.32
N GLN A 24 -14.26 13.85 -20.60
CA GLN A 24 -15.55 13.47 -20.01
C GLN A 24 -16.13 12.17 -20.58
N GLN A 25 -15.91 11.87 -21.86
CA GLN A 25 -16.41 10.64 -22.49
C GLN A 25 -15.59 9.40 -22.12
N GLN A 26 -14.28 9.53 -21.88
CA GLN A 26 -13.46 8.45 -21.28
C GLN A 26 -13.64 8.33 -19.76
N ALA A 27 -14.24 9.33 -19.10
CA ALA A 27 -14.66 9.25 -17.70
C ALA A 27 -16.03 8.55 -17.52
N GLY A 28 -16.58 7.94 -18.57
CA GLY A 28 -17.96 7.50 -18.65
C GLY A 28 -18.21 5.99 -18.53
N THR A 29 -17.18 5.14 -18.47
CA THR A 29 -17.40 3.70 -18.26
C THR A 29 -17.15 3.41 -16.79
N THR A 30 -18.24 3.29 -16.03
CA THR A 30 -18.17 2.73 -14.67
C THR A 30 -17.53 1.36 -14.77
N ILE A 31 -16.45 1.12 -14.01
CA ILE A 31 -15.84 -0.20 -13.92
C ILE A 31 -16.70 -1.09 -13.03
N ALA A 32 -16.66 -2.39 -13.29
CA ALA A 32 -17.34 -3.36 -12.45
C ALA A 32 -16.57 -3.58 -11.13
N TRP A 33 -17.24 -4.12 -10.11
CA TRP A 33 -16.67 -4.24 -8.77
C TRP A 33 -15.42 -5.12 -8.74
N GLU A 34 -15.42 -6.19 -9.52
CA GLU A 34 -14.32 -7.12 -9.70
C GLU A 34 -13.08 -6.48 -10.34
N GLN A 35 -13.26 -5.39 -11.10
CA GLN A 35 -12.17 -4.70 -11.81
C GLN A 35 -11.46 -3.65 -10.94
N VAL A 36 -11.94 -3.39 -9.72
CA VAL A 36 -11.42 -2.35 -8.82
C VAL A 36 -9.94 -2.56 -8.50
N THR A 37 -9.54 -3.80 -8.21
CA THR A 37 -8.15 -4.12 -7.85
C THR A 37 -7.21 -3.89 -9.02
N ASP A 38 -7.52 -4.45 -10.19
CA ASP A 38 -6.73 -4.26 -11.41
C ASP A 38 -6.65 -2.79 -11.81
N PHE A 39 -7.75 -2.05 -11.70
CA PHE A 39 -7.78 -0.62 -11.99
C PHE A 39 -6.80 0.13 -11.08
N LEU A 40 -6.91 -0.02 -9.76
CA LEU A 40 -6.05 0.73 -8.83
C LEU A 40 -4.59 0.29 -8.92
N LEU A 41 -4.29 -1.00 -9.06
CA LEU A 41 -2.92 -1.48 -9.25
C LEU A 41 -2.31 -0.94 -10.56
N GLY A 42 -3.08 -0.92 -11.64
CA GLY A 42 -2.66 -0.32 -12.91
C GLY A 42 -2.37 1.19 -12.77
N ARG A 43 -3.23 1.92 -12.06
CA ARG A 43 -3.02 3.35 -11.76
C ARG A 43 -1.78 3.56 -10.89
N TYR A 44 -1.53 2.71 -9.90
CA TYR A 44 -0.35 2.77 -9.04
C TYR A 44 0.93 2.60 -9.86
N GLN A 45 0.98 1.58 -10.72
CA GLN A 45 2.14 1.33 -11.58
C GLN A 45 2.45 2.50 -12.52
N LEU A 46 1.43 3.12 -13.10
CA LEU A 46 1.60 4.26 -14.01
C LEU A 46 2.03 5.57 -13.31
N THR A 47 1.77 5.72 -12.01
CA THR A 47 1.96 7.00 -11.30
C THR A 47 3.08 6.99 -10.27
N GLN A 48 3.32 5.86 -9.61
CA GLN A 48 4.27 5.75 -8.49
C GLN A 48 5.21 4.54 -8.67
N GLY A 49 4.66 3.36 -8.98
CA GLY A 49 5.38 2.08 -8.94
C GLY A 49 6.63 2.02 -9.82
N ARG A 50 6.58 2.57 -11.05
CA ARG A 50 7.71 2.57 -12.00
C ARG A 50 8.92 3.41 -11.56
N GLN A 51 8.77 4.28 -10.58
CA GLN A 51 9.85 5.16 -10.11
C GLN A 51 10.61 4.59 -8.90
N LEU A 52 10.13 3.47 -8.35
CA LEU A 52 10.69 2.86 -7.16
C LEU A 52 11.68 1.76 -7.53
N PRO A 53 12.70 1.51 -6.68
CA PRO A 53 13.54 0.32 -6.82
C PRO A 53 12.67 -0.96 -6.90
N PRO A 54 13.07 -1.98 -7.68
CA PRO A 54 12.23 -3.16 -7.94
C PRO A 54 11.67 -3.84 -6.67
N VAL A 55 12.50 -4.05 -5.66
CA VAL A 55 12.11 -4.67 -4.38
C VAL A 55 11.07 -3.83 -3.63
N VAL A 56 11.24 -2.51 -3.64
CA VAL A 56 10.31 -1.56 -3.00
C VAL A 56 8.99 -1.52 -3.76
N ALA A 57 9.04 -1.44 -5.09
CA ALA A 57 7.88 -1.45 -5.95
C ALA A 57 7.04 -2.73 -5.77
N ALA A 58 7.70 -3.89 -5.78
CA ALA A 58 7.07 -5.19 -5.58
C ALA A 58 6.44 -5.31 -4.19
N THR A 59 7.13 -4.84 -3.14
CA THR A 59 6.62 -4.86 -1.76
C THR A 59 5.35 -4.03 -1.62
N VAL A 60 5.35 -2.78 -2.09
CA VAL A 60 4.17 -1.91 -2.01
C VAL A 60 3.03 -2.43 -2.89
N GLN A 61 3.33 -2.96 -4.08
CA GLN A 61 2.31 -3.53 -4.95
C GLN A 61 1.63 -4.75 -4.32
N ARG A 62 2.41 -5.67 -3.71
CA ARG A 62 1.86 -6.86 -3.02
C ARG A 62 1.02 -6.47 -1.81
N PHE A 63 1.50 -5.53 -0.99
CA PHE A 63 0.71 -4.98 0.11
C PHE A 63 -0.59 -4.34 -0.39
N MET A 64 -0.51 -3.51 -1.43
CA MET A 64 -1.68 -2.85 -2.01
C MET A 64 -2.70 -3.86 -2.55
N SER A 65 -2.23 -4.93 -3.19
CA SER A 65 -3.09 -6.02 -3.68
C SER A 65 -3.85 -6.67 -2.52
N GLU A 66 -3.15 -7.06 -1.44
CA GLU A 66 -3.80 -7.65 -0.26
C GLU A 66 -4.73 -6.67 0.46
N TRP A 67 -4.37 -5.39 0.51
CA TRP A 67 -5.20 -4.34 1.10
C TRP A 67 -6.50 -4.17 0.31
N LEU A 68 -6.42 -4.16 -1.03
CA LEU A 68 -7.59 -4.07 -1.89
C LEU A 68 -8.46 -5.32 -1.82
N THR A 69 -7.87 -6.52 -1.75
CA THR A 69 -8.61 -7.75 -1.47
C THR A 69 -9.35 -7.67 -0.13
N THR A 70 -8.72 -7.12 0.91
CA THR A 70 -9.34 -6.92 2.22
C THR A 70 -10.49 -5.92 2.14
N ALA A 71 -10.31 -4.81 1.43
CA ALA A 71 -11.36 -3.80 1.23
C ALA A 71 -12.53 -4.35 0.40
N GLN A 72 -12.26 -5.13 -0.64
CA GLN A 72 -13.29 -5.71 -1.50
C GLN A 72 -14.10 -6.80 -0.81
N ALA A 73 -13.52 -7.52 0.15
CA ALA A 73 -14.22 -8.55 0.93
C ALA A 73 -15.39 -7.99 1.76
N ALA A 74 -15.39 -6.68 2.07
CA ALA A 74 -16.52 -6.00 2.72
C ALA A 74 -17.74 -5.81 1.80
N GLY A 75 -17.59 -6.06 0.50
CA GLY A 75 -18.67 -6.00 -0.48
C GLY A 75 -18.85 -4.62 -1.14
N PRO A 76 -19.66 -4.56 -2.22
CA PRO A 76 -19.83 -3.35 -3.02
C PRO A 76 -20.61 -2.24 -2.31
N ASP A 77 -21.36 -2.55 -1.25
CA ASP A 77 -22.12 -1.59 -0.46
C ASP A 77 -21.24 -0.82 0.53
N GLN A 78 -20.04 -1.34 0.83
CA GLN A 78 -19.06 -0.65 1.68
C GLN A 78 -18.38 0.48 0.90
N VAL A 79 -18.97 1.67 0.97
CA VAL A 79 -18.49 2.88 0.26
C VAL A 79 -17.23 3.46 0.91
N GLN A 80 -17.14 3.39 2.24
CA GLN A 80 -16.05 3.95 3.01
C GLN A 80 -14.99 2.90 3.32
N TRP A 81 -13.76 3.17 2.89
CA TRP A 81 -12.59 2.34 3.20
C TRP A 81 -11.71 3.09 4.19
N SER A 82 -11.71 2.62 5.43
CA SER A 82 -10.87 3.15 6.51
C SER A 82 -9.48 2.57 6.44
N LEU A 83 -8.46 3.43 6.38
CA LEU A 83 -7.07 2.97 6.43
C LEU A 83 -6.73 2.42 7.81
N THR A 84 -7.26 3.02 8.89
CA THR A 84 -7.11 2.54 10.27
C THR A 84 -7.74 1.16 10.49
N ALA A 85 -8.89 0.87 9.88
CA ALA A 85 -9.56 -0.43 10.06
C ALA A 85 -8.98 -1.53 9.16
N LEU A 86 -8.70 -1.20 7.89
CA LEU A 86 -8.29 -2.21 6.90
C LEU A 86 -6.82 -2.60 7.03
N THR A 87 -5.94 -1.64 7.33
CA THR A 87 -4.49 -1.88 7.37
C THR A 87 -4.08 -2.95 8.38
N PRO A 88 -4.52 -2.91 9.66
CA PRO A 88 -4.16 -3.96 10.63
C PRO A 88 -4.69 -5.34 10.22
N VAL A 89 -5.88 -5.41 9.62
CA VAL A 89 -6.47 -6.67 9.14
C VAL A 89 -5.64 -7.24 7.99
N THR A 90 -5.22 -6.39 7.05
CA THR A 90 -4.35 -6.78 5.93
C THR A 90 -2.98 -7.26 6.42
N LEU A 91 -2.34 -6.51 7.33
CA LEU A 91 -1.05 -6.90 7.88
C LEU A 91 -1.12 -8.22 8.64
N LYS A 92 -2.22 -8.49 9.35
CA LYS A 92 -2.44 -9.78 10.02
C LYS A 92 -2.56 -10.94 9.03
N ARG A 93 -3.20 -10.73 7.88
CA ARG A 93 -3.30 -11.75 6.81
C ARG A 93 -1.93 -12.09 6.20
N ILE A 94 -1.10 -11.07 6.03
CA ILE A 94 0.28 -11.22 5.53
C ILE A 94 1.17 -11.89 6.58
N GLY A 95 1.14 -11.39 7.82
CA GLY A 95 1.72 -12.01 9.00
C GLY A 95 3.14 -12.58 8.80
N ASN A 96 3.30 -13.86 9.14
CA ASN A 96 4.56 -14.61 9.08
C ASN A 96 4.91 -15.14 7.66
N GLN A 97 4.19 -14.74 6.61
CA GLN A 97 4.50 -15.16 5.23
C GLN A 97 5.61 -14.32 4.60
N VAL A 98 6.06 -13.27 5.28
CA VAL A 98 7.09 -12.33 4.80
C VAL A 98 8.11 -12.06 5.91
N PRO A 99 9.36 -11.75 5.56
CA PRO A 99 10.38 -11.39 6.55
C PRO A 99 10.11 -10.00 7.12
N TRP A 100 10.74 -9.65 8.25
CA TRP A 100 10.52 -8.35 8.91
C TRP A 100 10.87 -7.16 8.02
N GLN A 101 11.81 -7.32 7.08
CA GLN A 101 12.21 -6.32 6.08
C GLN A 101 11.03 -5.84 5.21
N PHE A 102 10.03 -6.70 4.98
CA PHE A 102 8.79 -6.28 4.32
C PHE A 102 8.14 -5.09 5.02
N TYR A 103 8.04 -5.16 6.36
CA TYR A 103 7.40 -4.12 7.16
C TYR A 103 8.24 -2.85 7.20
N ALA A 104 9.57 -2.96 7.14
CA ALA A 104 10.48 -1.82 7.06
C ALA A 104 10.32 -1.06 5.74
N VAL A 105 10.37 -1.78 4.61
CA VAL A 105 10.15 -1.21 3.28
C VAL A 105 8.76 -0.59 3.18
N LEU A 106 7.72 -1.27 3.70
CA LEU A 106 6.35 -0.77 3.68
C LEU A 106 6.21 0.52 4.50
N LEU A 107 6.77 0.58 5.72
CA LEU A 107 6.69 1.76 6.58
C LEU A 107 7.33 2.99 5.91
N GLY A 108 8.48 2.81 5.25
CA GLY A 108 9.15 3.87 4.50
C GLY A 108 8.33 4.40 3.31
N GLN A 109 7.39 3.61 2.79
CA GLN A 109 6.51 4.01 1.67
C GLN A 109 5.09 4.38 2.09
N ALA A 110 4.75 4.24 3.38
CA ALA A 110 3.39 4.35 3.90
C ALA A 110 2.72 5.69 3.55
N ALA A 111 3.43 6.81 3.74
CA ALA A 111 2.92 8.14 3.43
C ALA A 111 2.62 8.32 1.93
N ARG A 112 3.54 7.86 1.07
CA ARG A 112 3.40 7.94 -0.40
C ARG A 112 2.25 7.07 -0.90
N TRP A 113 2.14 5.85 -0.37
CA TRP A 113 1.06 4.91 -0.68
C TRP A 113 -0.31 5.45 -0.23
N GLN A 114 -0.42 5.96 0.99
CA GLN A 114 -1.66 6.56 1.51
C GLN A 114 -2.08 7.78 0.69
N HIS A 115 -1.13 8.64 0.31
CA HIS A 115 -1.42 9.78 -0.57
C HIS A 115 -1.98 9.32 -1.91
N PHE A 116 -1.38 8.28 -2.51
CA PHE A 116 -1.89 7.69 -3.74
C PHE A 116 -3.34 7.19 -3.57
N LEU A 117 -3.65 6.42 -2.54
CA LEU A 117 -4.99 5.88 -2.32
C LEU A 117 -6.03 7.00 -2.13
N ARG A 118 -5.72 8.01 -1.31
CA ARG A 118 -6.63 9.13 -1.08
C ARG A 118 -6.92 9.94 -2.33
N LYS A 119 -5.98 9.97 -3.28
CA LYS A 119 -6.13 10.67 -4.55
C LYS A 119 -6.88 9.82 -5.59
N GLU A 120 -6.45 8.58 -5.80
CA GLU A 120 -6.94 7.75 -6.90
C GLU A 120 -8.16 6.91 -6.52
N GLY A 121 -8.32 6.53 -5.24
CA GLY A 121 -9.47 5.77 -4.75
C GLY A 121 -10.81 6.48 -5.02
N PRO A 122 -10.98 7.76 -4.63
CA PRO A 122 -12.19 8.52 -4.94
C PRO A 122 -12.35 8.93 -6.40
N ALA A 123 -11.25 8.94 -7.16
CA ALA A 123 -11.25 9.26 -8.58
C ALA A 123 -11.58 8.04 -9.48
N MET A 124 -11.57 6.84 -8.91
CA MET A 124 -11.93 5.61 -9.62
C MET A 124 -13.36 5.70 -10.17
N PRO A 125 -13.60 5.30 -11.43
CA PRO A 125 -14.91 5.34 -12.06
C PRO A 125 -15.80 4.21 -11.55
N LEU A 126 -16.13 4.21 -10.26
CA LEU A 126 -17.04 3.26 -9.63
C LEU A 126 -18.31 4.01 -9.16
N SER A 127 -19.45 3.33 -9.15
CA SER A 127 -20.72 3.87 -8.63
C SER A 127 -21.26 2.94 -7.54
N PRO A 128 -21.40 3.40 -6.29
CA PRO A 128 -20.99 4.71 -5.77
C PRO A 128 -19.46 4.84 -5.66
N ARG A 129 -18.95 6.09 -5.78
CA ARG A 129 -17.51 6.38 -5.64
C ARG A 129 -17.03 6.04 -4.23
N ARG A 130 -15.84 5.44 -4.14
CA ARG A 130 -15.24 5.08 -2.84
C ARG A 130 -14.69 6.29 -2.12
N GLN A 131 -14.77 6.25 -0.79
CA GLN A 131 -14.17 7.25 0.08
C GLN A 131 -13.03 6.58 0.85
N ILE A 132 -11.85 7.20 0.83
CA ILE A 132 -10.74 6.79 1.68
C ILE A 132 -10.77 7.68 2.92
N ILE A 133 -10.99 7.08 4.08
CA ILE A 133 -11.17 7.78 5.35
C ILE A 133 -10.10 7.36 6.36
N GLU A 134 -10.00 8.12 7.44
CA GLU A 134 -9.14 7.83 8.59
C GLU A 134 -7.68 7.54 8.19
N PRO A 135 -6.99 8.51 7.57
CA PRO A 135 -5.57 8.36 7.29
C PRO A 135 -4.78 8.16 8.59
N LEU A 136 -3.80 7.26 8.52
CA LEU A 136 -2.84 7.03 9.59
C LEU A 136 -1.70 8.05 9.44
N ASP A 137 -1.31 8.68 10.55
CA ASP A 137 -0.07 9.46 10.61
C ASP A 137 1.14 8.53 10.80
N ALA A 138 2.34 9.12 10.86
CA ALA A 138 3.58 8.34 10.97
C ALA A 138 3.64 7.48 12.24
N ALA A 139 3.21 8.03 13.38
CA ALA A 139 3.20 7.33 14.67
C ALA A 139 2.18 6.18 14.66
N ALA A 140 0.99 6.41 14.12
CA ALA A 140 -0.05 5.39 14.00
C ALA A 140 0.39 4.24 13.06
N TRP A 141 1.10 4.55 11.96
CA TRP A 141 1.72 3.54 11.11
C TRP A 141 2.78 2.72 11.85
N ALA A 142 3.70 3.39 12.55
CA ALA A 142 4.73 2.72 13.35
C ALA A 142 4.09 1.80 14.41
N GLN A 143 3.05 2.28 15.09
CA GLN A 143 2.29 1.51 16.07
C GLN A 143 1.64 0.26 15.47
N VAL A 144 0.96 0.40 14.32
CA VAL A 144 0.31 -0.72 13.63
C VAL A 144 1.34 -1.77 13.16
N VAL A 145 2.49 -1.33 12.65
CA VAL A 145 3.59 -2.22 12.27
C VAL A 145 4.20 -2.92 13.48
N ALA A 146 4.49 -2.19 14.56
CA ALA A 146 5.03 -2.78 15.79
C ALA A 146 4.07 -3.81 16.41
N GLN A 147 2.76 -3.54 16.39
CA GLN A 147 1.73 -4.50 16.80
C GLN A 147 1.79 -5.78 15.96
N GLN A 148 1.88 -5.66 14.64
CA GLN A 148 1.97 -6.84 13.79
C GLN A 148 3.27 -7.64 14.01
N LEU A 149 4.41 -6.96 14.14
CA LEU A 149 5.69 -7.62 14.41
C LEU A 149 5.68 -8.33 15.76
N ALA A 150 5.11 -7.71 16.79
CA ALA A 150 4.93 -8.34 18.09
C ALA A 150 4.05 -9.61 18.00
N LEU A 151 2.94 -9.55 17.25
CA LEU A 151 2.07 -10.71 17.02
C LEU A 151 2.80 -11.84 16.26
N ASN A 152 3.60 -11.49 15.27
CA ASN A 152 4.41 -12.42 14.49
C ASN A 152 5.38 -13.19 15.40
N LEU A 153 6.14 -12.48 16.24
CA LEU A 153 7.06 -13.07 17.22
C LEU A 153 6.32 -14.00 18.19
N LEU A 154 5.21 -13.53 18.77
CA LEU A 154 4.49 -14.26 19.79
C LEU A 154 3.83 -15.54 19.24
N THR A 155 3.41 -15.52 17.98
CA THR A 155 2.84 -16.69 17.29
C THR A 155 3.86 -17.82 17.15
N VAL A 156 5.14 -17.49 16.95
CA VAL A 156 6.22 -18.50 16.85
C VAL A 156 6.52 -19.13 18.22
N THR A 157 6.32 -18.39 19.31
CA THR A 157 6.71 -18.82 20.67
C THR A 157 5.70 -19.70 21.42
N ALA A 158 4.62 -20.16 20.76
CA ALA A 158 3.65 -21.15 21.25
C ALA A 158 3.32 -21.07 22.77
N ALA A 159 2.76 -19.95 23.21
CA ALA A 159 2.19 -19.78 24.54
C ALA A 159 0.88 -18.98 24.45
N PRO A 160 -0.06 -19.10 25.40
CA PRO A 160 -1.22 -18.22 25.44
C PRO A 160 -0.73 -16.76 25.55
N ILE A 161 -0.98 -15.99 24.49
CA ILE A 161 -0.51 -14.61 24.38
C ILE A 161 -1.39 -13.73 25.27
N THR A 162 -0.84 -13.24 26.38
CA THR A 162 -1.53 -12.25 27.21
C THR A 162 -1.48 -10.87 26.54
N ALA A 163 -2.51 -10.04 26.75
CA ALA A 163 -2.52 -8.67 26.26
C ALA A 163 -1.31 -7.86 26.79
N ALA A 164 -0.97 -8.04 28.07
CA ALA A 164 0.17 -7.37 28.70
C ALA A 164 1.53 -7.74 28.07
N GLN A 165 1.75 -9.01 27.70
CA GLN A 165 2.98 -9.41 27.00
C GLN A 165 3.08 -8.76 25.62
N ARG A 166 1.97 -8.72 24.89
CA ARG A 166 1.91 -8.07 23.58
C ARG A 166 2.23 -6.58 23.70
N GLU A 167 1.60 -5.88 24.64
CA GLU A 167 1.84 -4.45 24.87
C GLU A 167 3.30 -4.17 25.23
N ARG A 168 3.91 -4.95 26.13
CA ARG A 168 5.33 -4.81 26.48
C ARG A 168 6.24 -5.00 25.26
N LEU A 169 5.95 -6.01 24.43
CA LEU A 169 6.73 -6.25 23.22
C LEU A 169 6.57 -5.10 22.22
N VAL A 170 5.35 -4.62 21.98
CA VAL A 170 5.11 -3.44 21.13
C VAL A 170 5.91 -2.23 21.62
N THR A 171 5.87 -1.93 22.91
CA THR A 171 6.64 -0.81 23.48
C THR A 171 8.14 -1.00 23.28
N SER A 172 8.66 -2.22 23.39
CA SER A 172 10.09 -2.51 23.16
C SER A 172 10.52 -2.36 21.69
N LEU A 173 9.58 -2.46 20.74
CA LEU A 173 9.83 -2.30 19.31
C LEU A 173 9.74 -0.84 18.86
N LEU A 174 9.38 0.08 19.75
CA LEU A 174 9.21 1.50 19.45
C LEU A 174 10.24 2.36 20.18
N THR A 175 10.66 3.44 19.55
CA THR A 175 11.52 4.47 20.14
C THR A 175 11.08 5.81 19.56
N ASN A 176 10.65 6.74 20.42
CA ASN A 176 10.11 8.06 20.01
C ASN A 176 9.05 7.96 18.90
N ASP A 177 8.06 7.08 19.07
CA ASP A 177 6.97 6.82 18.11
C ASP A 177 7.42 6.30 16.73
N THR A 178 8.66 5.82 16.61
CA THR A 178 9.19 5.17 15.41
C THR A 178 9.56 3.73 15.70
N VAL A 179 9.54 2.87 14.68
CA VAL A 179 9.94 1.46 14.83
C VAL A 179 11.46 1.38 14.99
N ASN A 180 11.91 0.71 16.05
CA ASN A 180 13.32 0.44 16.30
C ASN A 180 13.76 -0.80 15.51
N TRP A 181 14.24 -0.59 14.28
CA TRP A 181 14.65 -1.67 13.39
C TRP A 181 15.82 -2.50 13.92
N THR A 182 16.70 -1.91 14.74
CA THR A 182 17.77 -2.63 15.42
C THR A 182 17.21 -3.65 16.41
N ALA A 183 16.23 -3.25 17.23
CA ALA A 183 15.55 -4.16 18.15
C ALA A 183 14.74 -5.24 17.39
N VAL A 184 14.03 -4.86 16.32
CA VAL A 184 13.31 -5.81 15.45
C VAL A 184 14.27 -6.86 14.88
N SER A 185 15.36 -6.43 14.24
CA SER A 185 16.33 -7.33 13.63
C SER A 185 16.94 -8.29 14.67
N ALA A 186 17.32 -7.80 15.85
CA ALA A 186 17.87 -8.63 16.92
C ALA A 186 16.89 -9.70 17.42
N LEU A 187 15.59 -9.39 17.49
CA LEU A 187 14.56 -10.34 17.94
C LEU A 187 14.18 -11.37 16.86
N PHE A 188 14.19 -10.98 15.58
CA PHE A 188 13.85 -11.87 14.47
C PHE A 188 15.03 -12.71 13.97
N SER A 189 16.28 -12.26 14.17
CA SER A 189 17.48 -12.97 13.68
C SER A 189 17.60 -14.42 14.20
N PRO A 190 17.31 -14.76 15.47
CA PRO A 190 17.39 -16.13 15.95
C PRO A 190 16.29 -17.05 15.40
N LEU A 191 15.13 -16.48 15.05
CA LEU A 191 14.01 -17.23 14.47
C LEU A 191 14.26 -17.52 12.99
N GLY A 192 14.87 -16.57 12.29
CA GLY A 192 15.04 -16.60 10.84
C GLY A 192 13.72 -16.49 10.09
N PHE A 193 13.82 -16.31 8.78
CA PHE A 193 12.69 -16.44 7.86
C PHE A 193 13.02 -17.52 6.84
N GLN A 194 12.13 -18.49 6.68
CA GLN A 194 12.26 -19.55 5.69
C GLN A 194 11.39 -19.22 4.48
N ASN A 195 12.03 -18.98 3.34
CA ASN A 195 11.33 -18.76 2.10
C ASN A 195 10.80 -20.09 1.55
N THR A 196 9.50 -20.33 1.69
CA THR A 196 8.81 -21.55 1.23
C THR A 196 8.12 -21.37 -0.12
N ALA A 197 8.33 -20.24 -0.81
CA ALA A 197 7.76 -20.02 -2.14
C ALA A 197 8.43 -20.93 -3.19
N ASP A 198 7.75 -21.13 -4.31
CA ASP A 198 8.31 -21.87 -5.44
C ASP A 198 9.60 -21.22 -5.95
N GLN A 199 10.70 -21.97 -5.95
CA GLN A 199 12.06 -21.50 -6.25
C GLN A 199 12.18 -20.84 -7.63
N GLN A 200 11.32 -21.20 -8.58
CA GLN A 200 11.33 -20.66 -9.93
C GLN A 200 10.39 -19.45 -10.11
N GLY A 201 9.67 -19.04 -9.08
CA GLY A 201 8.68 -17.96 -9.15
C GLY A 201 9.20 -16.60 -8.71
N ASP A 202 8.60 -15.54 -9.25
CA ASP A 202 8.90 -14.13 -8.90
C ASP A 202 8.75 -13.83 -7.41
N THR A 203 7.89 -14.58 -6.71
CA THR A 203 7.70 -14.45 -5.25
C THR A 203 8.91 -14.94 -4.48
N TYR A 204 9.55 -16.02 -4.92
CA TYR A 204 10.75 -16.54 -4.27
C TYR A 204 11.92 -15.56 -4.41
N GLN A 205 12.12 -15.03 -5.63
CA GLN A 205 13.16 -14.02 -5.86
C GLN A 205 12.93 -12.77 -5.02
N TRP A 206 11.71 -12.23 -5.03
CA TRP A 206 11.37 -11.04 -4.23
C TRP A 206 11.59 -11.24 -2.73
N LEU A 207 11.23 -12.40 -2.17
CA LEU A 207 11.45 -12.71 -0.77
C LEU A 207 12.94 -12.81 -0.43
N ASN A 208 13.76 -13.38 -1.32
CA ASN A 208 15.21 -13.42 -1.14
C ASN A 208 15.83 -12.02 -1.24
N ASP A 209 15.40 -11.21 -2.20
CA ASP A 209 15.84 -9.82 -2.35
C ASP A 209 15.49 -8.99 -1.11
N LEU A 210 14.31 -9.24 -0.50
CA LEU A 210 13.93 -8.63 0.78
C LEU A 210 14.82 -9.08 1.94
N GLN A 211 15.18 -10.37 2.00
CA GLN A 211 16.07 -10.89 3.05
C GLN A 211 17.50 -10.34 2.95
N ALA A 212 17.93 -9.97 1.74
CA ALA A 212 19.23 -9.34 1.52
C ALA A 212 19.31 -7.90 2.06
N LEU A 213 18.17 -7.25 2.32
CA LEU A 213 18.13 -5.92 2.92
C LEU A 213 18.55 -5.96 4.40
N THR A 214 19.31 -4.94 4.77
CA THR A 214 19.89 -4.73 6.09
C THR A 214 19.32 -3.46 6.74
N ILE A 215 19.60 -3.26 8.03
CA ILE A 215 19.14 -2.06 8.75
C ILE A 215 19.63 -0.76 8.08
N SER A 216 20.85 -0.74 7.53
CA SER A 216 21.39 0.42 6.82
C SER A 216 20.60 0.83 5.58
N ASP A 217 19.82 -0.09 4.99
CA ASP A 217 18.99 0.22 3.83
C ASP A 217 17.70 0.98 4.21
N PHE A 218 17.45 1.20 5.51
CA PHE A 218 16.25 1.84 6.05
C PHE A 218 16.54 3.12 6.86
N HIS A 219 17.81 3.52 6.96
CA HIS A 219 18.23 4.77 7.59
C HIS A 219 18.61 5.80 6.53
N ASP A 220 17.71 6.76 6.30
CA ASP A 220 17.98 8.07 5.72
C ASP A 220 17.42 9.15 6.67
#